data_AF-A0A355A8N5-F1
#
_entry.id   AF-A0A355A8N5-F1
#
_cell.length_a   1.000
_cell.length_b   1.000
_cell.length_c   1.000
_cell.angle_alpha   90.00
_cell.angle_beta   90.00
_cell.angle_gamma   90.00
#
_symmetry.space_group_name_H-M   'P 1'
#
loop_
_entity.id
_entity.type
_entity.pdbx_description
1 polymer ?
#
loop_
_entity_poly.entity_id
_entity_poly.type
_entity_poly.pdbx_seq_one_letter_code
_entity_poly.pdbx_strand_id
1 'polypeptide(L)'
;MFRRKHFLFGLLMILILSALVLSGCGSKKGGTKDSGDNNDPVPIEFNTESFEGTTWESSGTVSFPLITVNISEIIADASTPASAFYTGSVDCASFPGPIDITEEDITLIGGKLICLLGVEAGGTKGISFSVYATNDDGDAIGINGFIHENNLNTVEVHILTIDYADEEKTDFYYDEEESSETIVLTKQVPV
;
A
#
# COMPACT_ATOMS: atom_id res chain seq x y z
N MET A 1 10.35 -23.41 12.53
CA MET A 1 10.06 -23.73 11.11
C MET A 1 8.82 -22.93 10.68
N PHE A 2 8.91 -21.61 10.65
CA PHE A 2 7.80 -20.69 10.37
C PHE A 2 8.35 -19.41 9.72
N ARG A 3 8.61 -19.47 8.42
CA ARG A 3 8.96 -18.30 7.58
C ARG A 3 8.15 -18.28 6.27
N ARG A 4 7.11 -19.10 6.17
CA ARG A 4 6.42 -19.37 4.89
C ARG A 4 5.20 -18.48 4.64
N LYS A 5 4.60 -17.86 5.66
CA LYS A 5 3.31 -17.17 5.52
C LYS A 5 3.44 -15.67 5.19
N HIS A 6 4.31 -14.93 5.89
CA HIS A 6 4.62 -13.53 5.52
C HIS A 6 5.34 -13.41 4.16
N PHE A 7 6.02 -14.48 3.74
CA PHE A 7 6.60 -14.58 2.39
C PHE A 7 5.53 -14.62 1.29
N LEU A 8 4.33 -15.16 1.55
CA LEU A 8 3.28 -15.30 0.54
C LEU A 8 2.60 -13.96 0.21
N PHE A 9 2.43 -13.05 1.17
CA PHE A 9 1.83 -11.74 0.92
C PHE A 9 2.79 -10.78 0.19
N GLY A 10 4.06 -10.74 0.61
CA GLY A 10 5.10 -10.01 -0.14
C GLY A 10 5.30 -10.57 -1.56
N LEU A 11 5.23 -11.90 -1.72
CA LEU A 11 5.28 -12.56 -3.03
C LEU A 11 4.06 -12.23 -3.88
N LEU A 12 2.85 -12.11 -3.29
CA LEU A 12 1.62 -11.76 -4.03
C LEU A 12 1.71 -10.34 -4.60
N MET A 13 2.17 -9.36 -3.81
CA MET A 13 2.43 -7.99 -4.26
C MET A 13 3.48 -7.94 -5.39
N ILE A 14 4.59 -8.69 -5.25
CA ILE A 14 5.61 -8.81 -6.31
C ILE A 14 5.06 -9.54 -7.54
N LEU A 15 4.18 -10.54 -7.39
CA LEU A 15 3.54 -11.26 -8.50
C LEU A 15 2.56 -10.37 -9.27
N ILE A 16 1.83 -9.49 -8.58
CA ILE A 16 0.98 -8.46 -9.20
C ILE A 16 1.88 -7.48 -9.98
N LEU A 17 2.96 -6.98 -9.37
CA LEU A 17 3.91 -6.09 -10.04
C LEU A 17 4.62 -6.75 -11.24
N SER A 18 4.97 -8.04 -11.16
CA SER A 18 5.62 -8.77 -12.25
C SER A 18 4.66 -9.22 -13.35
N ALA A 19 3.37 -9.43 -13.06
CA ALA A 19 2.34 -9.61 -14.08
C ALA A 19 2.16 -8.34 -14.93
N LEU A 20 2.29 -7.14 -14.35
CA LEU A 20 2.29 -5.88 -15.09
C LEU A 20 3.53 -5.70 -16.00
N VAL A 21 4.68 -6.27 -15.64
CA VAL A 21 5.92 -6.15 -16.45
C VAL A 21 5.98 -7.21 -17.56
N LEU A 22 5.39 -8.39 -17.37
CA LEU A 22 5.42 -9.49 -18.34
C LEU A 22 4.38 -9.37 -19.47
N SER A 23 3.36 -8.52 -19.35
CA SER A 23 2.44 -8.21 -20.46
C SER A 23 3.05 -7.26 -21.51
N GLY A 24 4.25 -6.71 -21.24
CA GLY A 24 4.94 -5.72 -22.08
C GLY A 24 6.06 -6.25 -23.00
N CYS A 25 6.14 -7.55 -23.31
CA CYS A 25 7.17 -8.03 -24.25
C CYS A 25 6.76 -9.33 -24.98
N GLY A 26 6.24 -9.23 -26.22
CA GLY A 26 5.89 -10.43 -27.01
C GLY A 26 5.21 -10.22 -28.36
N SER A 27 6.00 -9.78 -29.34
CA SER A 27 5.79 -9.81 -30.80
C SER A 27 4.63 -10.64 -31.41
N LYS A 28 3.80 -9.94 -32.22
CA LYS A 28 3.02 -10.37 -33.39
C LYS A 28 2.98 -11.88 -33.74
N LYS A 29 1.81 -12.51 -33.62
CA LYS A 29 1.21 -13.35 -34.68
C LYS A 29 -0.30 -13.49 -34.46
N GLY A 30 -1.05 -13.36 -35.55
CA GLY A 30 -2.47 -13.00 -35.55
C GLY A 30 -3.44 -14.02 -34.99
N GLY A 31 -4.66 -13.53 -34.75
CA GLY A 31 -5.84 -14.36 -34.50
C GLY A 31 -6.83 -13.67 -33.58
N THR A 32 -7.96 -13.26 -34.17
CA THR A 32 -9.26 -12.98 -33.52
C THR A 32 -9.36 -11.71 -32.67
N LYS A 33 -10.17 -10.76 -33.16
CA LYS A 33 -10.72 -9.66 -32.38
C LYS A 33 -11.74 -10.23 -31.39
N ASP A 34 -11.32 -10.41 -30.14
CA ASP A 34 -12.25 -10.26 -29.02
C ASP A 34 -12.15 -8.81 -28.57
N SER A 35 -13.27 -8.08 -28.65
CA SER A 35 -13.46 -6.84 -27.90
C SER A 35 -13.69 -7.24 -26.44
N GLY A 36 -12.59 -7.57 -25.75
CA GLY A 36 -12.54 -7.58 -24.30
C GLY A 36 -12.47 -6.15 -23.82
N ASP A 37 -13.41 -5.77 -22.96
CA ASP A 37 -13.33 -4.55 -22.17
C ASP A 37 -12.11 -4.74 -21.26
N ASN A 38 -10.96 -4.18 -21.65
CA ASN A 38 -9.71 -4.37 -20.93
C ASN A 38 -9.75 -3.51 -19.66
N ASN A 39 -10.41 -4.02 -18.61
CA ASN A 39 -10.45 -3.43 -17.28
C ASN A 39 -9.17 -3.72 -16.47
N ASP A 40 -8.12 -4.21 -17.12
CA ASP A 40 -6.83 -4.46 -16.48
C ASP A 40 -6.26 -3.15 -15.93
N PRO A 41 -5.75 -3.15 -14.68
CA PRO A 41 -5.10 -1.97 -14.11
C PRO A 41 -3.90 -1.54 -14.95
N VAL A 42 -3.89 -0.29 -15.40
CA VAL A 42 -2.76 0.32 -16.12
C VAL A 42 -2.06 1.37 -15.25
N PRO A 43 -0.72 1.39 -15.16
CA PRO A 43 -0.01 2.42 -14.42
C PRO A 43 -0.22 3.80 -15.07
N ILE A 44 -0.43 4.82 -14.25
CA ILE A 44 -0.53 6.23 -14.68
C ILE A 44 0.41 7.10 -13.86
N GLU A 45 0.91 8.17 -14.48
CA GLU A 45 1.77 9.15 -13.80
C GLU A 45 0.99 9.92 -12.72
N PHE A 46 1.68 10.26 -11.63
CA PHE A 46 1.15 11.12 -10.57
C PHE A 46 2.28 11.99 -9.99
N ASN A 47 1.91 13.08 -9.29
CA ASN A 47 2.90 13.95 -8.66
C ASN A 47 3.40 13.33 -7.34
N THR A 48 4.53 12.63 -7.41
CA THR A 48 5.18 11.95 -6.28
C THR A 48 5.59 12.93 -5.17
N GLU A 49 6.20 14.06 -5.54
CA GLU A 49 6.66 15.11 -4.60
C GLU A 49 5.52 15.68 -3.73
N SER A 50 4.26 15.59 -4.18
CA SER A 50 3.11 16.09 -3.40
C SER A 50 2.80 15.29 -2.13
N PHE A 51 3.44 14.14 -1.95
CA PHE A 51 3.31 13.25 -0.81
C PHE A 51 4.47 13.38 0.20
N GLU A 52 5.58 14.01 -0.16
CA GLU A 52 6.69 14.23 0.77
C GLU A 52 6.32 15.17 1.91
N GLY A 53 6.81 14.87 3.11
CA GLY A 53 6.50 15.62 4.33
C GLY A 53 5.02 15.62 4.73
N THR A 54 4.26 14.58 4.36
CA THR A 54 2.82 14.52 4.65
C THR A 54 2.50 13.52 5.76
N THR A 55 1.48 13.85 6.55
CA THR A 55 0.96 12.97 7.60
C THR A 55 -0.48 12.57 7.27
N TRP A 56 -0.79 11.30 7.45
CA TRP A 56 -2.10 10.71 7.15
C TRP A 56 -2.62 10.02 8.40
N GLU A 57 -3.77 10.45 8.90
CA GLU A 57 -4.30 9.96 10.18
C GLU A 57 -5.67 9.33 9.98
N SER A 58 -5.91 8.17 10.58
CA SER A 58 -7.24 7.57 10.66
C SER A 58 -8.09 8.32 11.69
N SER A 59 -9.42 8.30 11.55
CA SER A 59 -10.28 8.95 12.54
C SER A 59 -10.33 8.24 13.90
N GLY A 60 -9.78 7.02 14.00
CA GLY A 60 -9.87 6.13 15.14
C GLY A 60 -11.33 5.79 15.50
N THR A 61 -11.69 4.52 15.57
CA THR A 61 -13.02 4.14 16.07
C THR A 61 -12.90 3.16 17.21
N VAL A 62 -14.02 2.77 17.81
CA VAL A 62 -14.04 1.72 18.82
C VAL A 62 -13.61 0.37 18.23
N SER A 63 -13.75 0.18 16.91
CA SER A 63 -13.48 -1.09 16.23
C SER A 63 -12.06 -1.21 15.69
N PHE A 64 -11.31 -0.11 15.52
CA PHE A 64 -9.94 -0.15 15.01
C PHE A 64 -9.03 0.92 15.63
N PRO A 65 -7.74 0.64 15.83
CA PRO A 65 -6.81 1.57 16.46
C PRO A 65 -6.59 2.83 15.61
N LEU A 66 -6.22 3.93 16.29
CA LEU A 66 -5.72 5.12 15.63
C LEU A 66 -4.42 4.77 14.89
N ILE A 67 -4.32 5.17 13.63
CA ILE A 67 -3.17 4.92 12.76
C ILE A 67 -2.71 6.25 12.17
N THR A 68 -1.41 6.50 12.25
CA THR A 68 -0.75 7.64 11.63
C THR A 68 0.35 7.15 10.68
N VAL A 69 0.31 7.56 9.42
CA VAL A 69 1.37 7.32 8.44
C VAL A 69 2.05 8.65 8.12
N ASN A 70 3.34 8.74 8.42
CA ASN A 70 4.18 9.86 8.01
C ASN A 70 4.97 9.46 6.77
N ILE A 71 4.86 10.25 5.72
CA ILE A 71 5.66 10.14 4.50
C ILE A 71 6.72 11.24 4.57
N SER A 72 7.99 10.85 4.64
CA SER A 72 9.09 11.79 4.84
C SER A 72 9.70 12.22 3.51
N GLU A 73 10.47 11.35 2.86
CA GLU A 73 11.25 11.67 1.65
C GLU A 73 11.15 10.54 0.62
N ILE A 74 11.20 10.89 -0.67
CA ILE A 74 11.28 9.94 -1.78
C ILE A 74 12.64 9.25 -1.76
N ILE A 75 12.62 7.93 -1.81
CA ILE A 75 13.82 7.08 -1.98
C ILE A 75 14.03 6.73 -3.46
N ALA A 76 12.93 6.38 -4.14
CA ALA A 76 12.97 5.98 -5.53
C ALA A 76 11.65 6.32 -6.22
N ASP A 77 11.75 6.86 -7.43
CA ASP A 77 10.66 7.02 -8.37
C ASP A 77 10.95 6.21 -9.64
N ALA A 78 10.02 5.34 -10.01
CA ALA A 78 10.08 4.62 -11.27
C ALA A 78 8.97 5.14 -12.18
N SER A 79 9.32 5.51 -13.41
CA SER A 79 8.33 5.85 -14.43
C SER A 79 7.66 4.62 -15.04
N THR A 80 8.12 3.41 -14.71
CA THR A 80 7.57 2.15 -15.27
C THR A 80 7.85 0.96 -14.32
N PRO A 81 6.87 0.50 -13.52
CA PRO A 81 5.54 1.10 -13.30
C PRO A 81 5.65 2.45 -12.58
N ALA A 82 4.70 3.37 -12.82
CA ALA A 82 4.62 4.71 -12.21
C ALA A 82 4.43 4.61 -10.69
N SER A 83 5.55 4.40 -9.98
CA SER A 83 5.59 4.06 -8.55
C SER A 83 6.63 4.90 -7.83
N ALA A 84 6.35 5.21 -6.57
CA ALA A 84 7.28 5.91 -5.70
C ALA A 84 7.36 5.22 -4.34
N PHE A 85 8.58 5.11 -3.84
CA PHE A 85 8.92 4.56 -2.53
C PHE A 85 9.41 5.68 -1.63
N TYR A 86 8.98 5.66 -0.37
CA TYR A 86 9.25 6.74 0.58
C TYR A 86 9.83 6.20 1.89
N THR A 87 10.72 7.00 2.50
CA THR A 87 10.98 6.91 3.93
C THR A 87 9.77 7.45 4.70
N GLY A 88 9.70 7.14 5.99
CA GLY A 88 8.60 7.59 6.82
C GLY A 88 8.50 6.86 8.13
N SER A 89 7.31 6.89 8.72
CA SER A 89 6.99 6.07 9.88
C SER A 89 5.51 5.74 9.92
N VAL A 90 5.19 4.66 10.63
CA VAL A 90 3.81 4.26 10.90
C VAL A 90 3.64 4.14 12.39
N ASP A 91 2.73 4.92 12.96
CA ASP A 91 2.30 4.79 14.35
C ASP A 91 0.93 4.13 14.38
N CYS A 92 0.76 3.17 15.28
CA CYS A 92 -0.49 2.47 15.51
C CYS A 92 -0.70 2.42 17.02
N ALA A 93 -1.85 2.88 17.51
CA ALA A 93 -2.14 2.93 18.96
C ALA A 93 -2.09 1.56 19.66
N SER A 94 -2.11 0.48 18.88
CA SER A 94 -1.91 -0.90 19.34
C SER A 94 -0.45 -1.24 19.67
N PHE A 95 0.52 -0.47 19.17
CA PHE A 95 1.94 -0.73 19.31
C PHE A 95 2.57 0.20 20.35
N PRO A 96 3.73 -0.17 20.93
CA PRO A 96 4.40 0.65 21.95
C PRO A 96 5.00 1.96 21.41
N GLY A 97 5.06 2.14 20.09
CA GLY A 97 5.55 3.35 19.44
C GLY A 97 5.60 3.23 17.92
N PRO A 98 6.04 4.29 17.23
CA PRO A 98 6.10 4.31 15.77
C PRO A 98 7.15 3.33 15.23
N ILE A 99 6.86 2.80 14.05
CA ILE A 99 7.77 1.97 13.28
C ILE A 99 8.38 2.84 12.18
N ASP A 100 9.68 3.14 12.31
CA ASP A 100 10.41 3.90 11.30
C ASP A 100 10.68 3.05 10.05
N ILE A 101 10.59 3.69 8.89
CA ILE A 101 10.84 3.15 7.56
C ILE A 101 11.92 4.00 6.92
N THR A 102 13.10 3.41 6.76
CA THR A 102 14.30 4.04 6.25
C THR A 102 14.65 3.50 4.86
N GLU A 103 15.61 4.13 4.18
CA GLU A 103 16.10 3.65 2.88
C GLU A 103 16.62 2.21 2.95
N GLU A 104 17.21 1.80 4.07
CA GLU A 104 17.75 0.45 4.25
C GLU A 104 16.64 -0.62 4.28
N ASP A 105 15.44 -0.28 4.75
CA ASP A 105 14.32 -1.21 4.91
C ASP A 105 13.74 -1.69 3.57
N ILE A 106 13.72 -0.82 2.55
CA ILE A 106 13.07 -1.08 1.25
C ILE A 106 13.91 -2.03 0.37
N THR A 107 15.12 -2.36 0.79
CA THR A 107 16.06 -3.18 -0.01
C THR A 107 15.86 -4.70 0.12
N LEU A 108 14.97 -5.16 1.01
CA LEU A 108 14.80 -6.58 1.32
C LEU A 108 13.38 -7.07 1.02
N ILE A 109 13.28 -8.22 0.36
CA ILE A 109 12.00 -8.94 0.20
C ILE A 109 11.43 -9.22 1.59
N GLY A 110 10.30 -8.60 1.92
CA GLY A 110 9.64 -8.67 3.23
C GLY A 110 10.07 -7.59 4.23
N GLY A 111 10.79 -6.55 3.79
CA GLY A 111 11.11 -5.36 4.58
C GLY A 111 9.94 -4.37 4.67
N LYS A 112 10.15 -3.28 5.40
CA LYS A 112 9.16 -2.22 5.58
C LYS A 112 9.07 -1.38 4.31
N LEU A 113 7.90 -0.83 4.01
CA LEU A 113 7.67 -0.02 2.81
C LEU A 113 6.54 0.99 3.00
N ILE A 114 6.70 2.13 2.33
CA ILE A 114 5.62 3.02 1.91
C ILE A 114 5.75 3.13 0.39
N CYS A 115 4.75 2.63 -0.33
CA CYS A 115 4.74 2.58 -1.79
C CYS A 115 3.43 3.18 -2.31
N LEU A 116 3.56 4.13 -3.23
CA LEU A 116 2.45 4.71 -3.97
C LEU A 116 2.57 4.33 -5.44
N LEU A 117 1.47 3.90 -6.05
CA LEU A 117 1.41 3.51 -7.47
C LEU A 117 0.21 4.20 -8.13
N GLY A 118 0.45 5.05 -9.12
CA GLY A 118 -0.62 5.63 -9.92
C GLY A 118 -1.25 4.55 -10.80
N VAL A 119 -2.57 4.42 -10.78
CA VAL A 119 -3.29 3.37 -11.51
C VAL A 119 -4.63 3.87 -12.09
N GLU A 120 -4.97 3.35 -13.26
CA GLU A 120 -6.29 3.44 -13.87
C GLU A 120 -6.86 2.04 -14.08
N ALA A 121 -8.06 1.77 -13.56
CA ALA A 121 -8.76 0.49 -13.74
C ALA A 121 -10.27 0.74 -13.90
N GLY A 122 -10.88 0.18 -14.94
CA GLY A 122 -12.32 0.34 -15.18
C GLY A 122 -12.79 1.79 -15.29
N GLY A 123 -11.93 2.69 -15.80
CA GLY A 123 -12.19 4.13 -15.89
C GLY A 123 -12.05 4.90 -14.57
N THR A 124 -11.70 4.23 -13.47
CA THR A 124 -11.37 4.88 -12.19
C THR A 124 -9.87 5.13 -12.13
N LYS A 125 -9.49 6.37 -11.83
CA LYS A 125 -8.11 6.81 -11.73
C LYS A 125 -7.77 7.23 -10.32
N GLY A 126 -6.55 6.92 -9.90
CA GLY A 126 -6.07 7.31 -8.60
C GLY A 126 -4.71 6.72 -8.29
N ILE A 127 -4.44 6.61 -7.00
CA ILE A 127 -3.15 6.17 -6.48
C ILE A 127 -3.42 5.05 -5.48
N SER A 128 -2.87 3.87 -5.74
CA SER A 128 -2.77 2.80 -4.76
C SER A 128 -1.85 3.25 -3.64
N PHE A 129 -2.31 3.12 -2.40
CA PHE A 129 -1.59 3.47 -1.18
C PHE A 129 -1.26 2.20 -0.41
N SER A 130 0.01 1.81 -0.41
CA SER A 130 0.47 0.58 0.24
C SER A 130 1.52 0.87 1.30
N VAL A 131 1.27 0.38 2.51
CA VAL A 131 2.17 0.49 3.65
C VAL A 131 2.34 -0.89 4.27
N TYR A 132 3.57 -1.26 4.57
CA TYR A 132 3.88 -2.41 5.41
C TYR A 132 5.00 -2.03 6.36
N ALA A 133 4.82 -2.28 7.66
CA ALA A 133 5.84 -1.99 8.66
C ALA A 133 5.86 -3.09 9.71
N THR A 134 7.04 -3.42 10.23
CA THR A 134 7.22 -4.40 11.30
C THR A 134 8.20 -3.85 12.33
N ASN A 135 7.89 -3.97 13.62
CA ASN A 135 8.79 -3.56 14.70
C ASN A 135 9.82 -4.66 15.03
N ASP A 136 10.74 -4.37 15.96
CA ASP A 136 11.79 -5.32 16.37
C ASP A 136 11.23 -6.55 17.11
N ASP A 137 10.06 -6.39 17.73
CA ASP A 137 9.37 -7.46 18.44
C ASP A 137 8.66 -8.42 17.46
N GLY A 138 8.43 -7.98 16.21
CA GLY A 138 7.81 -8.75 15.14
C GLY A 138 6.33 -8.41 14.89
N ASP A 139 5.77 -7.43 15.60
CA ASP A 139 4.43 -6.92 15.33
C ASP A 139 4.44 -6.16 14.00
N ALA A 140 3.42 -6.39 13.19
CA ALA A 140 3.34 -5.85 11.84
C ALA A 140 2.01 -5.15 11.57
N ILE A 141 2.07 -4.09 10.77
CA ILE A 141 0.91 -3.40 10.22
C ILE A 141 1.01 -3.40 8.70
N GLY A 142 -0.11 -3.73 8.04
CA GLY A 142 -0.28 -3.66 6.60
C GLY A 142 -1.49 -2.81 6.25
N ILE A 143 -1.32 -1.83 5.36
CA ILE A 143 -2.41 -0.96 4.89
C ILE A 143 -2.40 -1.01 3.37
N ASN A 144 -3.53 -1.34 2.77
CA ASN A 144 -3.76 -1.16 1.35
C ASN A 144 -5.03 -0.34 1.16
N GLY A 145 -4.92 0.75 0.42
CA GLY A 145 -6.03 1.63 0.13
C GLY A 145 -5.87 2.35 -1.19
N PHE A 146 -6.80 3.25 -1.45
CA PHE A 146 -6.87 4.00 -2.69
C PHE A 146 -7.12 5.48 -2.44
N ILE A 147 -6.40 6.31 -3.17
CA ILE A 147 -6.62 7.76 -3.23
C ILE A 147 -7.21 8.07 -4.60
N HIS A 148 -8.44 8.55 -4.62
CA HIS A 148 -9.11 8.93 -5.86
C HIS A 148 -8.51 10.21 -6.45
N GLU A 149 -8.38 10.31 -7.78
CA GLU A 149 -7.81 11.50 -8.44
C GLU A 149 -8.57 12.80 -8.13
N ASN A 150 -9.86 12.68 -7.78
CA ASN A 150 -10.74 13.79 -7.46
C ASN A 150 -10.71 14.18 -5.96
N ASN A 151 -10.02 13.42 -5.12
CA ASN A 151 -9.84 13.69 -3.70
C ASN A 151 -8.48 13.19 -3.19
N LEU A 152 -7.43 13.95 -3.49
CA LEU A 152 -6.05 13.61 -3.12
C LEU A 152 -5.70 13.76 -1.61
N ASN A 153 -6.69 14.00 -0.75
CA ASN A 153 -6.49 14.20 0.69
C ASN A 153 -7.06 13.06 1.53
N THR A 154 -7.51 11.99 0.89
CA THR A 154 -8.19 10.89 1.56
C THR A 154 -7.70 9.57 0.98
N VAL A 155 -7.31 8.65 1.85
CA VAL A 155 -7.10 7.23 1.52
C VAL A 155 -8.34 6.48 1.99
N GLU A 156 -9.03 5.84 1.06
CA GLU A 156 -10.02 4.81 1.37
C GLU A 156 -9.26 3.51 1.61
N VAL A 157 -9.26 3.01 2.84
CA VAL A 157 -8.56 1.76 3.18
C VAL A 157 -9.44 0.59 2.77
N HIS A 158 -8.90 -0.27 1.93
CA HIS A 158 -9.56 -1.49 1.48
C HIS A 158 -9.18 -2.68 2.36
N ILE A 159 -7.90 -2.76 2.76
CA ILE A 159 -7.36 -3.83 3.62
C ILE A 159 -6.49 -3.22 4.72
N LEU A 160 -6.73 -3.64 5.95
CA LEU A 160 -5.87 -3.35 7.10
C LEU A 160 -5.59 -4.64 7.86
N THR A 161 -4.31 -4.91 8.11
CA THR A 161 -3.85 -6.05 8.90
C THR A 161 -2.99 -5.57 10.06
N ILE A 162 -3.24 -6.11 11.26
CA ILE A 162 -2.37 -5.95 12.43
C ILE A 162 -2.07 -7.34 12.97
N ASP A 163 -0.81 -7.72 12.89
CA ASP A 163 -0.27 -8.98 13.38
C ASP A 163 0.59 -8.69 14.61
N TYR A 164 0.48 -9.49 15.67
CA TYR A 164 1.38 -9.41 16.83
C TYR A 164 2.25 -10.66 16.88
N ALA A 165 3.51 -10.49 17.26
CA ALA A 165 4.51 -11.56 17.19
C ALA A 165 4.21 -12.74 18.12
N ASP A 166 3.58 -12.46 19.26
CA ASP A 166 3.28 -13.43 20.31
C ASP A 166 1.97 -14.22 20.06
N GLU A 167 1.21 -13.87 19.01
CA GLU A 167 -0.06 -14.52 18.67
C GLU A 167 0.08 -15.43 17.43
N GLU A 168 -0.54 -16.62 17.45
CA GLU A 168 -0.48 -17.57 16.32
C GLU A 168 -1.30 -17.11 15.08
N LYS A 169 -1.96 -15.95 15.14
CA LYS A 169 -2.88 -15.41 14.11
C LYS A 169 -2.74 -13.90 13.94
N THR A 170 -3.28 -13.41 12.82
CA THR A 170 -3.60 -12.00 12.61
C THR A 170 -4.68 -11.59 13.60
N ASP A 171 -4.38 -10.64 14.47
CA ASP A 171 -5.28 -10.26 15.57
C ASP A 171 -6.27 -9.19 15.14
N PHE A 172 -5.95 -8.44 14.09
CA PHE A 172 -6.90 -7.57 13.41
C PHE A 172 -6.80 -7.73 11.90
N TYR A 173 -7.92 -8.11 11.27
CA TYR A 173 -8.08 -8.12 9.82
C TYR A 173 -9.33 -7.32 9.48
N TYR A 174 -9.16 -6.32 8.64
CA TYR A 174 -10.23 -5.57 8.02
C TYR A 174 -10.14 -5.74 6.51
N ASP A 175 -11.30 -5.98 5.92
CA ASP A 175 -11.54 -6.03 4.49
C ASP A 175 -12.81 -5.23 4.22
N GLU A 176 -12.72 -4.21 3.38
CA GLU A 176 -13.84 -3.33 3.06
C GLU A 176 -15.04 -4.11 2.51
N GLU A 177 -14.80 -5.15 1.70
CA GLU A 177 -15.89 -5.93 1.11
C GLU A 177 -16.66 -6.75 2.15
N GLU A 178 -16.03 -7.05 3.29
CA GLU A 178 -16.61 -7.83 4.39
C GLU A 178 -17.07 -6.97 5.57
N SER A 179 -16.82 -5.66 5.54
CA SER A 179 -17.07 -4.73 6.64
C SER A 179 -18.31 -3.85 6.43
N SER A 180 -18.95 -3.45 7.54
CA SER A 180 -20.00 -2.43 7.54
C SER A 180 -19.50 -1.01 7.82
N GLU A 181 -18.22 -0.89 8.20
CA GLU A 181 -17.55 0.37 8.50
C GLU A 181 -16.46 0.62 7.48
N THR A 182 -16.21 1.88 7.14
CA THR A 182 -15.13 2.28 6.23
C THR A 182 -13.99 2.89 7.04
N ILE A 183 -12.77 2.42 6.79
CA ILE A 183 -11.57 3.04 7.36
C ILE A 183 -11.03 4.06 6.36
N VAL A 184 -10.77 5.27 6.86
CA VAL A 184 -10.28 6.37 6.05
C VAL A 184 -9.10 7.01 6.74
N LEU A 185 -8.00 7.23 6.01
CA LEU A 185 -6.91 8.12 6.45
C LEU A 185 -7.05 9.46 5.76
N THR A 186 -6.97 10.55 6.52
CA THR A 186 -7.05 11.92 6.00
C THR A 186 -5.67 12.57 6.08
N LYS A 187 -5.28 13.22 4.98
CA LYS A 187 -4.08 14.04 4.90
C LYS A 187 -4.21 15.23 5.86
N GLN A 188 -3.28 15.33 6.80
CA GLN A 188 -3.23 16.43 7.75
C GLN A 188 -2.67 17.68 7.09
N VAL A 189 -3.25 18.84 7.42
CA VAL A 189 -2.73 20.13 6.98
C VAL A 189 -1.65 20.56 7.98
N PRO A 190 -0.44 20.97 7.54
CA PRO A 190 0.55 21.53 8.44
C PRO A 190 -0.05 22.73 9.18
N VAL A 191 0.05 22.72 10.52
CA VAL A 191 -0.41 23.81 11.40
C VAL A 191 0.60 24.95 11.42
#